data_AF-A0A528IPW5-F1
#
_entry.id   AF-A0A528IPW5-F1
#
_cell.length_a   1.000
_cell.length_b   1.000
_cell.length_c   1.000
_cell.angle_alpha   90.00
_cell.angle_beta   90.00
_cell.angle_gamma   90.00
#
_symmetry.space_group_name_H-M   'P 1'
#
loop_
_entity.id
_entity.type
_entity.pdbx_description
1 polymer ?
#
loop_
_entity_poly.entity_id
_entity_poly.type
_entity_poly.pdbx_seq_one_letter_code
_entity_poly.pdbx_strand_id
1 'polypeptide(L)'
;GEIRETASRFIGIDAALVHADIGTGYDDRDAVTSTWLPDLIARLLRVGGIAVSGTPLDHPLLQPLPPPPSVPPDRYFVCRRV
;
A
#
# COMPACT_ATOMS: atom_id res chain seq x y z
N GLY A 1 -16.63 -8.50 -5.28
CA GLY A 1 -15.67 -9.43 -4.66
C GLY A 1 -14.85 -8.65 -3.68
N GLU A 2 -14.43 -9.28 -2.57
CA GLU A 2 -13.65 -8.60 -1.54
C GLU A 2 -12.22 -8.33 -2.03
N ILE A 3 -11.73 -7.09 -1.88
CA ILE A 3 -10.45 -6.64 -2.46
C ILE A 3 -9.31 -7.53 -1.99
N ARG A 4 -9.28 -7.86 -0.70
CA ARG A 4 -8.29 -8.77 -0.10
C ARG A 4 -8.22 -10.11 -0.81
N GLU A 5 -9.37 -10.68 -1.20
CA GLU A 5 -9.45 -11.96 -1.88
C GLU A 5 -9.10 -11.83 -3.36
N THR A 6 -9.66 -10.85 -4.06
CA THR A 6 -9.50 -10.71 -5.51
C THR A 6 -8.09 -10.27 -5.89
N ALA A 7 -7.49 -9.35 -5.13
CA ALA A 7 -6.15 -8.86 -5.41
C ALA A 7 -5.06 -9.90 -5.09
N SER A 8 -5.29 -10.78 -4.11
CA SER A 8 -4.33 -11.84 -3.76
C SER A 8 -4.01 -12.79 -4.92
N ARG A 9 -4.91 -12.91 -5.90
CA ARG A 9 -4.73 -13.74 -7.11
C ARG A 9 -3.63 -13.22 -8.03
N PHE A 10 -3.18 -11.98 -7.85
CA PHE A 10 -2.13 -11.34 -8.65
C PHE A 10 -0.76 -11.33 -7.95
N ILE A 11 -0.62 -11.99 -6.80
CA ILE A 11 0.67 -12.10 -6.12
C ILE A 11 1.71 -12.76 -7.05
N GLY A 12 2.89 -12.14 -7.14
CA GLY A 12 3.95 -12.57 -8.06
C GLY A 12 3.86 -11.98 -9.48
N ILE A 13 2.96 -11.00 -9.72
CA ILE A 13 2.86 -10.30 -11.02
C ILE A 13 4.04 -9.32 -11.29
N ASP A 14 4.94 -9.14 -10.33
CA ASP A 14 6.08 -8.20 -10.43
C ASP A 14 5.65 -6.75 -10.74
N ALA A 15 4.59 -6.28 -10.08
CA ALA A 15 4.04 -4.96 -10.33
C ALA A 15 5.09 -3.86 -10.06
N ALA A 16 5.28 -2.95 -11.02
CA ALA A 16 6.15 -1.79 -10.85
C ALA A 16 5.52 -0.72 -9.93
N LEU A 17 4.19 -0.66 -9.89
CA LEU A 17 3.40 0.28 -9.10
C LEU A 17 2.15 -0.40 -8.55
N VAL A 18 1.86 -0.20 -7.27
CA VAL A 18 0.58 -0.55 -6.64
C VAL A 18 0.02 0.69 -5.95
N HIS A 19 -1.21 1.05 -6.28
CA HIS A 19 -1.92 2.18 -5.70
C HIS A 19 -3.17 1.70 -4.96
N ALA A 20 -3.29 2.06 -3.68
CA ALA A 20 -4.39 1.69 -2.82
C ALA A 20 -5.08 2.94 -2.24
N ASP A 21 -6.21 3.32 -2.84
CA ASP A 21 -7.05 4.42 -2.37
C ASP A 21 -8.38 3.88 -1.87
N ILE A 22 -8.28 3.17 -0.75
CA ILE A 22 -9.38 2.45 -0.10
C ILE A 22 -9.55 2.85 1.37
N GLY A 23 -8.77 3.84 1.82
CA GLY A 23 -8.93 4.43 3.14
C GLY A 23 -10.31 5.05 3.26
N THR A 24 -10.97 4.82 4.39
CA THR A 24 -12.36 5.21 4.60
C THR A 24 -12.49 6.47 5.44
N GLY A 25 -11.42 6.87 6.14
CA GLY A 25 -11.43 7.98 7.10
C GLY A 25 -12.12 7.62 8.42
N TYR A 26 -12.49 6.35 8.61
CA TYR A 26 -13.02 5.81 9.86
C TYR A 26 -11.97 4.89 10.48
N ASP A 27 -11.44 5.29 11.64
CA ASP A 27 -10.33 4.61 12.32
C ASP A 27 -10.55 3.10 12.45
N ASP A 28 -11.75 2.65 12.83
CA ASP A 28 -12.06 1.23 13.00
C ASP A 28 -11.97 0.42 11.70
N ARG A 29 -12.37 1.01 10.58
CA ARG A 29 -12.36 0.34 9.26
C ARG A 29 -10.96 0.36 8.66
N ASP A 30 -10.25 1.45 8.88
CA ASP A 30 -8.88 1.60 8.41
C ASP A 30 -7.94 0.69 9.22
N ALA A 31 -8.22 0.47 10.52
CA ALA A 31 -7.53 -0.52 11.34
C ALA A 31 -7.64 -1.94 10.77
N VAL A 32 -8.83 -2.36 10.31
CA VAL A 32 -8.99 -3.67 9.65
C VAL A 32 -8.15 -3.75 8.38
N THR A 33 -8.16 -2.71 7.55
CA THR A 33 -7.39 -2.64 6.30
C THR A 33 -5.89 -2.73 6.58
N SER A 34 -5.40 -2.05 7.61
CA SER A 34 -4.00 -2.09 8.06
C SER A 34 -3.51 -3.48 8.46
N THR A 35 -4.41 -4.41 8.83
CA THR A 35 -4.00 -5.79 9.19
C THR A 35 -3.56 -6.65 8.01
N TRP A 36 -3.92 -6.29 6.76
CA TRP A 36 -3.66 -7.13 5.60
C TRP A 36 -3.14 -6.38 4.38
N LEU A 37 -3.43 -5.08 4.24
CA LEU A 37 -3.06 -4.31 3.06
C LEU A 37 -1.53 -4.20 2.86
N PRO A 38 -0.72 -3.89 3.89
CA PRO A 38 0.73 -3.73 3.70
C PRO A 38 1.43 -5.01 3.21
N ASP A 39 1.08 -6.17 3.76
CA ASP A 39 1.61 -7.48 3.30
C ASP A 39 1.20 -7.77 1.85
N LEU A 40 -0.08 -7.56 1.51
CA LEU A 40 -0.57 -7.78 0.17
C LEU A 40 0.18 -6.93 -0.86
N ILE A 41 0.36 -5.64 -0.58
CA ILE A 41 1.10 -4.72 -1.45
C ILE A 41 2.55 -5.20 -1.63
N ALA A 42 3.22 -5.58 -0.55
CA ALA A 42 4.60 -6.06 -0.60
C ALA A 42 4.79 -7.33 -1.45
N ARG A 43 3.74 -8.17 -1.56
CA ARG A 43 3.73 -9.40 -2.36
C ARG A 43 3.31 -9.20 -3.83
N LEU A 44 2.65 -8.08 -4.13
CA LEU A 44 2.30 -7.68 -5.49
C LEU A 44 3.48 -6.97 -6.18
N LEU A 45 4.25 -6.20 -5.43
CA LEU A 45 5.36 -5.40 -5.95
C LEU A 45 6.59 -6.23 -6.26
N ARG A 46 7.24 -5.93 -7.39
CA ARG A 46 8.66 -6.29 -7.61
C ARG A 46 9.57 -5.50 -6.66
N VAL A 47 10.77 -6.00 -6.42
CA VAL A 47 11.83 -5.21 -5.75
C VAL A 47 12.10 -3.93 -6.54
N GLY A 48 12.18 -2.81 -5.81
CA GLY A 48 12.29 -1.46 -6.37
C GLY A 48 10.97 -0.83 -6.84
N GLY A 49 9.87 -1.59 -6.86
CA GLY A 49 8.53 -1.10 -7.17
C GLY A 49 8.01 -0.11 -6.12
N ILE A 50 7.02 0.69 -6.51
CA ILE A 50 6.48 1.77 -5.67
C ILE A 50 5.06 1.42 -5.18
N ALA A 51 4.81 1.63 -3.90
CA ALA A 51 3.47 1.66 -3.32
C ALA A 51 3.04 3.10 -3.10
N VAL A 52 1.76 3.39 -3.33
CA VAL A 52 1.11 4.64 -2.92
C VAL A 52 -0.21 4.29 -2.26
N SER A 53 -0.46 4.84 -1.07
CA SER A 53 -1.67 4.55 -0.30
C SER A 53 -2.21 5.78 0.41
N GLY A 54 -3.53 5.85 0.58
CA GLY A 54 -4.18 6.85 1.44
C GLY A 54 -4.05 6.54 2.94
N THR A 55 -3.65 5.31 3.30
CA THR A 55 -3.40 4.86 4.68
C THR A 55 -1.95 4.40 4.87
N PRO A 56 -1.41 4.41 6.10
CA PRO A 56 -0.05 3.94 6.40
C PRO A 56 0.20 2.50 5.92
N LEU A 57 1.44 2.23 5.47
CA LEU A 57 1.87 0.93 4.97
C LEU A 57 3.06 0.39 5.77
N ASP A 58 2.84 0.15 7.07
CA ASP A 58 3.89 -0.38 7.95
C ASP A 58 4.21 -1.84 7.60
N HIS A 59 5.36 -2.06 6.96
CA HIS A 59 5.81 -3.39 6.57
C HIS A 59 7.34 -3.45 6.46
N PRO A 60 8.03 -4.50 6.95
CA PRO A 60 9.49 -4.60 6.93
C PRO A 60 10.12 -4.52 5.53
N LEU A 61 9.33 -4.85 4.50
CA LEU A 61 9.75 -4.84 3.10
C LEU A 61 9.33 -3.57 2.33
N LEU A 62 8.67 -2.63 2.99
CA LEU A 62 8.26 -1.36 2.39
C LEU A 62 9.02 -0.23 3.08
N GLN A 63 9.98 0.35 2.36
CA GLN A 63 10.72 1.51 2.84
C GLN A 63 9.92 2.79 2.53
N PRO A 64 9.55 3.60 3.54
CA PRO A 64 8.88 4.88 3.31
C PRO A 64 9.75 5.84 2.48
N LEU A 65 9.11 6.60 1.61
CA LEU A 65 9.70 7.67 0.81
C LEU A 65 8.99 8.99 1.12
N PRO A 66 9.69 10.13 1.04
CA PRO A 66 9.03 11.42 1.16
C PRO A 66 8.05 11.58 -0.02
N PRO A 67 6.81 12.04 0.23
CA PRO A 67 5.89 12.36 -0.84
C PRO A 67 6.42 13.56 -1.66
N PRO A 68 5.94 13.75 -2.90
CA PRO A 68 6.28 14.93 -3.69
C PRO A 68 5.94 16.23 -2.93
N PRO A 69 6.68 17.33 -3.12
CA PRO A 69 6.45 18.59 -2.42
C PRO A 69 5.03 19.17 -2.58
N SER A 70 4.34 18.80 -3.66
CA SER A 70 2.96 19.22 -3.96
C SER A 70 1.89 18.44 -3.17
N VAL A 71 2.27 17.39 -2.44
CA VAL A 71 1.35 16.50 -1.71
C VAL A 71 1.45 16.81 -0.22
N PRO A 72 0.31 17.08 0.46
CA PRO A 72 0.32 17.24 1.92
C PRO A 72 0.87 15.99 2.61
N PRO A 73 1.71 16.12 3.65
CA PRO A 73 2.44 15.00 4.27
C PRO A 73 1.56 13.83 4.70
N ASP A 74 0.35 14.12 5.18
CA ASP A 74 -0.55 13.10 5.75
C ASP A 74 -1.63 12.62 4.77
N ARG A 75 -1.54 13.02 3.49
CA ARG A 75 -2.53 12.66 2.47
C ARG A 75 -2.20 11.36 1.74
N TYR A 76 -0.93 11.12 1.49
CA TYR A 76 -0.48 9.92 0.78
C TYR A 76 0.82 9.39 1.37
N PHE A 77 0.84 8.09 1.57
CA PHE A 77 1.99 7.31 2.01
C PHE A 77 2.64 6.68 0.78
N VAL A 78 3.89 7.03 0.53
CA VAL A 78 4.67 6.49 -0.60
C VAL A 78 5.75 5.57 -0.03
N CYS A 79 5.86 4.36 -0.56
CA CYS A 79 6.87 3.40 -0.15
C CYS A 79 7.56 2.77 -1.37
N ARG A 80 8.79 2.28 -1.18
CA ARG A 80 9.51 1.44 -2.13
C ARG A 80 9.65 0.03 -1.57
N ARG A 81 9.41 -0.97 -2.41
CA ARG A 81 9.70 -2.37 -2.08
C ARG A 81 11.22 -2.58 -2.04
N VAL A 82 11.74 -2.99 -0.89
CA VAL A 82 13.15 -3.34 -0.67
C VAL A 82 13.35 -4.85 -0.58
#